data_AF-A0A6I6N1Q1-F1
#
_entry.id   AF-A0A6I6N1Q1-F1
#
_cell.length_a   1.000
_cell.length_b   1.000
_cell.length_c   1.000
_cell.angle_alpha   90.00
_cell.angle_beta   90.00
_cell.angle_gamma   90.00
#
_symmetry.space_group_name_H-M   'P 1'
#
loop_
_entity.id
_entity.type
_entity.pdbx_description
1 polymer ?
#
loop_
_entity_poly.entity_id
_entity_poly.type
_entity_poly.pdbx_seq_one_letter_code
_entity_poly.pdbx_strand_id
1 'polypeptide(L)'
;MEPRSQLKEWHLRQVAAARGLPPVTWDRKWGYRLLDDAPEVWIGYERAFFDTVHHRVANFVAGILFPHQKKTPNDPYIRTVMAQMGAIESTLQLLANLE
;
A
#
# COMPACT_ATOMS: atom_id res chain seq x y z
N MET A 1 5.30 -19.07 7.34
CA MET A 1 3.91 -18.63 7.06
C MET A 1 3.97 -17.53 6.01
N GLU A 2 3.52 -17.61 4.77
CA GLU A 2 3.30 -18.69 3.79
C GLU A 2 3.33 -17.96 2.41
N PRO A 3 4.46 -17.91 1.68
CA PRO A 3 4.58 -17.10 0.45
C PRO A 3 3.63 -17.52 -0.70
N ARG A 4 3.03 -18.72 -0.60
CA ARG A 4 2.19 -19.33 -1.64
C ARG A 4 0.75 -18.77 -1.70
N SER A 5 0.24 -18.17 -0.62
CA SER A 5 -1.13 -17.61 -0.61
C SER A 5 -1.23 -16.32 -1.41
N GLN A 6 -0.23 -15.45 -1.32
CA GLN A 6 -0.20 -14.16 -2.04
C GLN A 6 -0.06 -14.34 -3.56
N LEU A 7 0.69 -15.36 -4.00
CA LEU A 7 0.80 -15.73 -5.42
C LEU A 7 -0.56 -16.16 -6.02
N LYS A 8 -1.37 -16.88 -5.25
CA LYS A 8 -2.73 -17.27 -5.69
C LYS A 8 -3.66 -16.07 -5.77
N GLU A 9 -3.60 -15.17 -4.78
CA GLU A 9 -4.43 -13.96 -4.75
C GLU A 9 -4.11 -13.01 -5.90
N TRP A 10 -2.83 -12.75 -6.17
CA TRP A 10 -2.38 -11.96 -7.34
C TRP A 10 -2.98 -12.55 -8.62
N HIS A 11 -2.94 -13.87 -8.76
CA HIS A 11 -3.37 -14.55 -9.99
C HIS A 11 -4.88 -14.40 -10.20
N LEU A 12 -5.66 -14.50 -9.13
CA LEU A 12 -7.11 -14.30 -9.19
C LEU A 12 -7.48 -12.88 -9.59
N ARG A 13 -6.80 -11.86 -9.05
CA ARG A 13 -7.04 -10.45 -9.42
C ARG A 13 -6.75 -10.21 -10.90
N GLN A 14 -5.69 -10.79 -11.42
CA GLN A 14 -5.25 -10.59 -12.81
C GLN A 14 -6.17 -11.30 -13.81
N VAL A 15 -6.62 -12.52 -13.49
CA VAL A 15 -7.62 -13.23 -14.29
C VAL A 15 -8.95 -12.49 -14.29
N ALA A 16 -9.39 -11.94 -13.16
CA ALA A 16 -10.61 -11.16 -13.07
C ALA A 16 -10.53 -9.88 -13.93
N ALA A 17 -9.45 -9.10 -13.78
CA ALA A 17 -9.22 -7.90 -14.57
C ALA A 17 -9.18 -8.18 -16.07
N ALA A 18 -8.45 -9.23 -16.49
CA ALA A 18 -8.36 -9.62 -17.91
C ALA A 18 -9.70 -10.05 -18.51
N ARG A 19 -10.66 -10.45 -17.68
CA ARG A 19 -12.01 -10.88 -18.09
C ARG A 19 -13.06 -9.79 -17.92
N GLY A 20 -12.66 -8.57 -17.51
CA GLY A 20 -13.60 -7.48 -17.23
C GLY A 20 -14.54 -7.77 -16.05
N LEU A 21 -14.14 -8.68 -15.15
CA LEU A 21 -14.89 -8.98 -13.94
C LEU A 21 -14.60 -7.90 -12.87
N PRO A 22 -15.54 -7.68 -11.93
CA PRO A 22 -15.30 -6.77 -10.81
C PRO A 22 -14.04 -7.10 -10.01
N PRO A 23 -13.47 -6.12 -9.28
CA PRO A 23 -12.31 -6.33 -8.42
C PRO A 23 -12.52 -7.48 -7.43
N VAL A 24 -11.55 -8.40 -7.39
CA VAL A 24 -11.48 -9.41 -6.33
C VAL A 24 -10.97 -8.71 -5.07
N THR A 25 -11.87 -8.48 -4.12
CA THR A 25 -11.55 -7.88 -2.81
C THR A 25 -11.81 -8.88 -1.70
N TRP A 26 -11.05 -8.80 -0.61
CA TRP A 26 -11.25 -9.62 0.58
C TRP A 26 -11.84 -8.78 1.70
N ASP A 27 -12.91 -9.28 2.30
CA ASP A 27 -13.49 -8.75 3.52
C ASP A 27 -13.47 -9.80 4.64
N ARG A 28 -13.31 -9.36 5.89
CA ARG A 28 -13.22 -10.26 7.05
C ARG A 28 -14.54 -10.97 7.36
N LYS A 29 -15.67 -10.30 7.12
CA LYS A 29 -17.00 -10.84 7.39
C LYS A 29 -17.41 -11.85 6.32
N TRP A 30 -16.96 -11.68 5.09
CA TRP A 30 -17.49 -12.41 3.93
C TRP A 30 -16.47 -13.15 3.05
N GLY A 31 -15.16 -13.00 3.29
CA GLY A 31 -14.10 -13.61 2.48
C GLY A 31 -13.84 -12.87 1.16
N TYR A 32 -13.21 -13.56 0.20
CA TYR A 32 -12.99 -13.03 -1.15
C TYR A 32 -14.30 -12.95 -1.94
N ARG A 33 -14.60 -11.78 -2.51
CA ARG A 33 -15.75 -11.59 -3.40
C ARG A 33 -15.41 -10.79 -4.65
N LEU A 34 -16.19 -11.09 -5.69
CA LEU A 34 -16.39 -10.30 -6.90
C LEU A 34 -17.70 -9.52 -6.67
N LEU A 35 -17.62 -8.35 -6.05
CA LEU A 35 -18.80 -7.51 -5.80
C LEU A 35 -18.85 -6.46 -6.90
N ASP A 36 -19.79 -6.54 -7.84
CA ASP A 36 -19.99 -5.49 -8.87
C ASP A 36 -20.64 -4.22 -8.30
N ASP A 37 -21.50 -4.34 -7.28
CA ASP A 37 -22.38 -3.27 -6.79
C ASP A 37 -22.01 -2.77 -5.38
N ALA A 38 -20.73 -2.80 -5.00
CA ALA A 38 -20.27 -2.37 -3.67
C ALA A 38 -19.03 -1.46 -3.74
N PRO A 39 -19.15 -0.26 -4.33
CA PRO A 39 -18.02 0.68 -4.48
C PRO A 39 -17.38 1.05 -3.14
N GLU A 40 -18.15 1.09 -2.05
CA GLU A 40 -17.66 1.35 -0.70
C GLU A 40 -16.69 0.28 -0.19
N VAL A 41 -16.85 -0.98 -0.63
CA VAL A 41 -15.93 -2.07 -0.27
C VAL A 41 -14.62 -1.92 -1.04
N TRP A 42 -14.67 -1.51 -2.30
CA TRP A 42 -13.47 -1.26 -3.11
C TRP A 42 -12.68 -0.07 -2.58
N ILE A 43 -13.35 1.07 -2.35
CA ILE A 43 -12.75 2.27 -1.78
C ILE A 43 -12.17 1.96 -0.39
N GLY A 44 -12.90 1.20 0.44
CA GLY A 44 -12.40 0.75 1.74
C GLY A 44 -11.12 -0.09 1.63
N TYR A 45 -11.08 -1.02 0.67
CA TYR A 45 -9.88 -1.81 0.39
C TYR A 45 -8.71 -0.95 -0.09
N GLU A 46 -8.94 0.00 -1.01
CA GLU A 46 -7.92 0.92 -1.53
C GLU A 46 -7.35 1.81 -0.42
N ARG A 47 -8.20 2.41 0.41
CA ARG A 47 -7.79 3.20 1.58
C ARG A 47 -6.97 2.37 2.56
N ALA A 48 -7.41 1.15 2.87
CA ALA A 48 -6.67 0.24 3.74
C ALA A 48 -5.31 -0.18 3.16
N PHE A 49 -5.23 -0.33 1.83
CA PHE A 49 -3.96 -0.57 1.14
C PHE A 49 -3.03 0.64 1.30
N PHE A 50 -3.49 1.86 1.03
CA PHE A 50 -2.69 3.07 1.20
C PHE A 50 -2.20 3.24 2.64
N ASP A 51 -3.07 3.04 3.63
CA ASP A 51 -2.70 3.10 5.04
C ASP A 51 -1.64 2.05 5.42
N THR A 52 -1.78 0.82 4.92
CA THR A 52 -0.78 -0.24 5.17
C THR A 52 0.58 0.12 4.57
N VAL A 53 0.60 0.66 3.35
CA VAL A 53 1.86 1.05 2.69
C VAL A 53 2.45 2.29 3.37
N HIS A 54 1.63 3.26 3.75
CA HIS A 54 2.04 4.42 4.54
C HIS A 54 2.78 3.99 5.81
N HIS A 55 2.20 3.10 6.62
CA HIS A 55 2.84 2.61 7.83
C HIS A 55 4.19 1.92 7.55
N ARG A 56 4.31 1.16 6.46
CA ARG A 56 5.60 0.53 6.08
C ARG A 56 6.65 1.58 5.71
N VAL A 57 6.25 2.60 4.94
CA VAL A 57 7.12 3.72 4.55
C VAL A 57 7.54 4.53 5.77
N ALA A 58 6.61 4.93 6.63
CA ALA A 58 6.88 5.68 7.85
C ALA A 58 7.85 4.92 8.78
N ASN A 59 7.64 3.60 8.96
CA ASN A 59 8.55 2.77 9.73
C ASN A 59 9.95 2.66 9.10
N PHE A 60 10.05 2.57 7.77
CA PHE A 60 11.32 2.56 7.06
C PHE A 60 12.06 3.90 7.20
N VAL A 61 11.35 5.02 7.04
CA VAL A 61 11.89 6.37 7.26
C VAL A 61 12.41 6.50 8.69
N ALA A 62 11.58 6.14 9.67
CA ALA A 62 11.90 6.29 11.08
C ALA A 62 13.06 5.38 11.53
N GLY A 63 13.01 4.10 11.14
CA GLY A 63 13.92 3.07 11.61
C GLY A 63 15.25 3.03 10.87
N ILE A 64 15.31 3.49 9.61
CA ILE A 64 16.49 3.33 8.75
C ILE A 64 16.99 4.67 8.23
N LEU A 65 16.13 5.46 7.59
CA LEU A 65 16.57 6.67 6.90
C LEU A 65 16.96 7.80 7.85
N PHE A 66 16.21 8.03 8.93
CA PHE A 66 16.61 9.01 9.95
C PHE A 66 17.95 8.66 10.61
N PRO A 67 18.22 7.42 11.08
CA PRO A 67 19.55 7.05 11.55
C PRO A 67 20.66 7.24 10.51
N HIS A 68 20.40 6.93 9.24
CA HIS A 68 21.35 7.17 8.15
C HIS A 68 21.65 8.67 8.03
N GLN A 69 20.63 9.51 7.91
CA GLN A 69 20.77 10.96 7.77
C GLN A 69 21.52 11.58 8.96
N LYS A 70 21.27 11.10 10.19
CA LYS A 70 21.99 11.56 11.39
C LYS A 70 23.48 11.25 11.33
N LYS A 71 23.89 10.11 10.75
CA LYS A 71 25.30 9.74 10.61
C LYS A 71 26.00 10.50 9.48
N THR A 72 25.30 10.77 8.38
CA THR A 72 25.85 11.40 7.18
C THR A 72 24.97 12.55 6.68
N PRO A 73 24.81 13.64 7.46
CA PRO A 73 23.81 14.68 7.16
C PRO A 73 24.05 15.45 5.86
N ASN A 74 25.30 15.45 5.37
CA ASN A 74 25.71 16.12 4.14
C ASN A 74 25.78 15.19 2.93
N ASP A 75 25.47 13.90 3.09
CA ASP A 75 25.43 12.97 1.97
C ASP A 75 24.27 13.34 1.02
N PRO A 76 24.54 13.68 -0.26
CA PRO A 76 23.49 14.03 -1.22
C PRO A 76 22.47 12.89 -1.43
N TYR A 77 22.90 11.63 -1.33
CA TYR A 77 22.02 10.48 -1.52
C TYR A 77 20.92 10.46 -0.46
N ILE A 78 21.28 10.47 0.84
CA ILE A 78 20.27 10.39 1.90
C ILE A 78 19.38 11.63 1.95
N ARG A 79 19.89 12.82 1.61
CA ARG A 79 19.07 14.03 1.47
C ARG A 79 18.01 13.89 0.39
N THR A 80 18.39 13.32 -0.75
CA THR A 80 17.48 13.08 -1.88
C THR A 80 16.44 12.03 -1.52
N VAL A 81 16.87 10.89 -0.95
CA VAL A 81 15.98 9.82 -0.51
C VAL A 81 14.97 10.33 0.51
N MET A 82 15.40 11.07 1.53
CA MET A 82 14.51 11.66 2.54
C MET A 82 13.45 12.58 1.92
N ALA A 83 13.84 13.44 0.98
CA ALA A 83 12.89 14.34 0.30
C ALA A 83 11.83 13.56 -0.50
N GLN A 84 12.25 12.56 -1.27
CA GLN A 84 11.33 11.74 -2.06
C GLN A 84 10.43 10.87 -1.19
N MET A 85 10.99 10.24 -0.16
CA MET A 85 10.22 9.38 0.74
C MET A 85 9.22 10.17 1.58
N GLY A 86 9.54 11.39 2.02
CA GLY A 86 8.58 12.26 2.70
C GLY A 86 7.40 12.67 1.82
N ALA A 87 7.64 12.89 0.52
CA ALA A 87 6.56 13.16 -0.44
C ALA A 87 5.65 11.93 -0.65
N ILE A 88 6.25 10.73 -0.74
CA ILE A 88 5.51 9.47 -0.83
C ILE A 88 4.67 9.23 0.43
N GLU A 89 5.27 9.40 1.62
CA GLU A 89 4.58 9.25 2.91
C GLU A 89 3.35 10.17 2.97
N SER A 90 3.53 11.45 2.65
CA SER A 90 2.45 12.45 2.65
C SER A 90 1.33 12.09 1.66
N THR A 91 1.69 11.59 0.47
CA THR A 91 0.72 11.19 -0.55
C THR A 91 -0.09 9.97 -0.12
N LEU A 92 0.56 8.96 0.45
CA LEU A 92 -0.14 7.76 0.93
C LEU A 92 -1.10 8.08 2.07
N GLN A 93 -0.68 8.94 3.01
CA GLN A 93 -1.55 9.41 4.08
C GLN A 93 -2.76 10.19 3.54
N LEU A 94 -2.55 11.07 2.55
CA LEU A 94 -3.66 11.80 1.91
C LEU A 94 -4.66 10.84 1.28
N LEU A 95 -4.20 9.88 0.47
CA LEU A 95 -5.07 8.92 -0.22
C LEU A 95 -5.82 8.01 0.74
N ALA A 96 -5.22 7.64 1.87
CA ALA A 96 -5.87 6.84 2.90
C ALA A 96 -7.07 7.55 3.56
N ASN A 97 -7.07 8.89 3.58
CA ASN A 97 -8.07 9.72 4.26
C ASN A 97 -8.95 10.56 3.31
N LEU A 98 -8.85 10.36 2.00
CA LEU A 98 -9.63 11.10 1.01
C LEU A 98 -11.11 10.70 1.15
N GLU A 99 -12.01 11.64 1.44
CA GLU A 99 -13.46 11.40 1.62
C GLU A 99 -14.23 11.17 0.31
#